data_AF-A0A0F7UJX7-F1
#
_entry.id   AF-A0A0F7UJX7-F1
#
_cell.length_a   1.000
_cell.length_b   1.000
_cell.length_c   1.000
_cell.angle_alpha   90.00
_cell.angle_beta   90.00
_cell.angle_gamma   90.00
#
_symmetry.space_group_name_H-M   'P 1'
#
loop_
_entity.id
_entity.type
_entity.pdbx_description
1 polymer ?
#
loop_
_entity_poly.entity_id
_entity_poly.type
_entity_poly.pdbx_seq_one_letter_code
_entity_poly.pdbx_strand_id
1 'polypeptide(L)'
;MRVRDSKDPEAGERDVALFAMEGEWLHQAGLAVEVCDENFMLKTTCDLEGHADNAAAALFGGLQLALKYTPRDPMTVLATIEKTHYPTPFDIKRAKEAAAAVAAAGGAVSPLPGDDKSPAPSPRPGEKTGGKREGKVKKRDAGDDAWMARGVPIPENLKCVLFVPDERMETAQARSVLPKTVSLADAVFNSARTALLVYAMNAAAAAAVVAEAGEGGTPAQAADAVEDVLYRLLQDAMDDRLHQTYRTKLNPHLKPMMEAAQRAGALGVCLSGAGPSILAFAMQHHAGEVAVALKTAAAECKKSGIVLIVDPATDGAHTVPFARERDDDGW
;
A
#
# COMPACT_ATOMS: atom_id res chain seq x y z
N MET A 1 -3.06 -16.50 15.59
CA MET A 1 -4.28 -17.10 16.20
C MET A 1 -4.08 -18.60 16.15
N ARG A 2 -4.40 -19.33 17.23
CA ARG A 2 -4.10 -20.76 17.32
C ARG A 2 -5.25 -21.61 16.76
N VAL A 3 -4.95 -22.54 15.85
CA VAL A 3 -5.91 -23.49 15.30
C VAL A 3 -5.57 -24.89 15.81
N ARG A 4 -6.61 -25.64 16.17
CA ARG A 4 -6.54 -27.01 16.70
C ARG A 4 -6.92 -27.97 15.58
N ASP A 5 -6.15 -29.04 15.40
CA ASP A 5 -6.45 -30.02 14.36
C ASP A 5 -7.73 -30.79 14.71
N SER A 6 -8.68 -30.81 13.77
CA SER A 6 -9.96 -31.50 13.94
C SER A 6 -9.84 -33.03 13.81
N LYS A 7 -8.72 -33.53 13.28
CA LYS A 7 -8.47 -34.98 13.10
C LYS A 7 -7.55 -35.58 14.16
N ASP A 8 -6.81 -34.75 14.89
CA ASP A 8 -5.95 -35.19 16.00
C ASP A 8 -6.07 -34.21 17.18
N PRO A 9 -6.99 -34.48 18.14
CA PRO A 9 -7.25 -33.59 19.27
C PRO A 9 -6.09 -33.45 20.27
N GLU A 10 -5.10 -34.35 20.22
CA GLU A 10 -3.92 -34.33 21.09
C GLU A 10 -2.78 -33.49 20.49
N ALA A 11 -2.83 -33.18 19.19
CA ALA A 11 -1.91 -32.25 18.56
C ALA A 11 -2.13 -30.83 19.13
N GLY A 12 -1.10 -30.30 19.80
CA GLY A 12 -1.12 -28.97 20.38
C GLY A 12 -1.50 -27.87 19.38
N GLU A 13 -2.14 -26.82 19.90
CA GLU A 13 -2.57 -25.63 19.17
C GLU A 13 -1.43 -24.94 18.40
N ARG A 14 -1.56 -24.74 17.07
CA ARG A 14 -0.52 -24.12 16.21
C ARG A 14 -0.95 -22.78 15.62
N ASP A 15 0.00 -21.88 15.35
CA ASP A 15 -0.27 -20.56 14.76
C ASP A 15 -0.44 -20.66 13.23
N VAL A 16 -1.51 -20.07 12.69
CA VAL A 16 -1.93 -20.21 11.29
C VAL A 16 -0.96 -19.53 10.32
N ALA A 17 -0.35 -18.42 10.73
CA ALA A 17 0.67 -17.75 9.92
C ALA A 17 1.92 -18.63 9.73
N LEU A 18 2.27 -19.41 10.76
CA LEU A 18 3.35 -20.39 10.69
C LEU A 18 2.98 -21.55 9.76
N PHE A 19 1.72 -22.01 9.80
CA PHE A 19 1.22 -23.10 8.96
C PHE A 19 1.27 -22.79 7.46
N ALA A 20 1.01 -21.54 7.07
CA ALA A 20 1.12 -21.11 5.67
C ALA A 20 2.58 -21.00 5.18
N MET A 21 3.54 -20.80 6.10
CA MET A 21 4.96 -20.60 5.79
C MET A 21 5.82 -21.88 6.00
N GLU A 22 5.31 -22.90 6.69
CA GLU A 22 5.98 -24.18 7.01
C GLU A 22 6.15 -25.16 5.81
N GLY A 23 6.14 -24.65 4.57
CA GLY A 23 6.30 -25.47 3.36
C GLY A 23 7.63 -26.24 3.30
N GLU A 24 8.71 -25.71 3.88
CA GLU A 24 10.03 -26.35 3.86
C GLU A 24 10.10 -27.63 4.72
N TRP A 25 9.48 -27.64 5.90
CA TRP A 25 9.52 -28.80 6.79
C TRP A 25 8.64 -29.94 6.26
N LEU A 26 7.51 -29.59 5.65
CA LEU A 26 6.59 -30.55 5.03
C LEU A 26 7.18 -31.14 3.73
N HIS A 27 7.94 -30.34 2.96
CA HIS A 27 8.71 -30.83 1.82
C HIS A 27 9.80 -31.85 2.24
N GLN A 28 10.51 -31.59 3.34
CA GLN A 28 11.48 -32.54 3.91
C GLN A 28 10.82 -33.81 4.46
N ALA A 29 9.57 -33.72 4.92
CA ALA A 29 8.78 -34.86 5.40
C ALA A 29 8.14 -35.70 4.27
N GLY A 30 8.39 -35.37 3.00
CA GLY A 30 7.82 -36.09 1.85
C GLY A 30 6.32 -35.85 1.63
N LEU A 31 5.74 -34.86 2.33
CA LEU A 31 4.39 -34.39 2.09
C LEU A 31 4.47 -33.30 1.03
N ALA A 32 3.89 -33.55 -0.16
CA ALA A 32 3.79 -32.57 -1.22
C ALA A 32 2.89 -31.42 -0.77
N VAL A 33 3.49 -30.40 -0.14
CA VAL A 33 2.86 -29.10 0.03
C VAL A 33 3.22 -28.33 -1.22
N GLU A 34 2.21 -28.10 -2.07
CA GLU A 34 2.33 -27.09 -3.12
C GLU A 34 2.74 -25.80 -2.42
N VAL A 35 3.86 -25.20 -2.89
CA VAL A 35 4.25 -23.86 -2.50
C VAL A 35 3.02 -22.99 -2.66
N CYS A 36 2.47 -22.50 -1.54
CA CYS A 36 1.33 -21.60 -1.56
C CYS A 36 1.71 -20.40 -2.43
N ASP A 37 1.06 -20.26 -3.58
CA ASP A 37 1.31 -19.09 -4.41
C ASP A 37 0.93 -17.80 -3.67
N GLU A 38 1.55 -16.68 -4.05
CA GLU A 38 1.33 -15.38 -3.41
C GLU A 38 -0.15 -14.96 -3.38
N ASN A 39 -0.92 -15.36 -4.40
CA ASN A 39 -2.35 -15.06 -4.47
C ASN A 39 -3.15 -15.86 -3.45
N PHE A 40 -2.77 -17.12 -3.21
CA PHE A 40 -3.35 -17.97 -2.18
C PHE A 40 -3.06 -17.43 -0.77
N MET A 41 -1.82 -17.01 -0.51
CA MET A 41 -1.44 -16.39 0.77
C MET A 41 -2.21 -15.08 1.01
N LEU A 42 -2.28 -14.21 0.00
CA LEU A 42 -3.05 -12.97 0.08
C LEU A 42 -4.53 -13.27 0.33
N LYS A 43 -5.14 -14.12 -0.48
CA LYS A 43 -6.56 -14.48 -0.35
C LYS A 43 -6.86 -15.02 1.04
N THR A 44 -6.09 -15.99 1.51
CA THR A 44 -6.32 -16.63 2.81
C THR A 44 -6.18 -15.64 3.95
N THR A 45 -5.16 -14.78 3.92
CA THR A 45 -4.92 -13.77 4.96
C THR A 45 -6.03 -12.72 4.95
N CYS A 46 -6.45 -12.24 3.78
CA CYS A 46 -7.51 -11.25 3.66
C CYS A 46 -8.90 -11.81 4.04
N ASP A 47 -9.17 -13.08 3.75
CA ASP A 47 -10.42 -13.73 4.16
C ASP A 47 -10.49 -13.88 5.70
N LEU A 48 -9.34 -13.99 6.39
CA LEU A 48 -9.25 -14.00 7.85
C LEU A 48 -9.38 -12.61 8.47
N GLU A 49 -8.65 -11.61 7.94
CA GLU A 49 -8.67 -10.22 8.45
C GLU A 49 -9.96 -9.46 8.06
N GLY A 50 -10.61 -9.89 6.98
CA GLY A 50 -11.76 -9.20 6.36
C GLY A 50 -11.36 -7.97 5.54
N HIS A 51 -10.07 -7.63 5.47
CA HIS A 51 -9.50 -6.54 4.68
C HIS A 51 -8.06 -6.86 4.24
N ALA A 52 -7.57 -6.14 3.23
CA ALA A 52 -6.31 -6.48 2.54
C ALA A 52 -5.15 -5.49 2.76
N ASP A 53 -5.43 -4.31 3.32
CA ASP A 53 -4.46 -3.24 3.51
C ASP A 53 -3.22 -3.67 4.31
N ASN A 54 -3.39 -4.16 5.54
CA ASN A 54 -2.28 -4.60 6.38
C ASN A 54 -1.70 -5.94 5.91
N ALA A 55 -2.56 -6.86 5.47
CA ALA A 55 -2.17 -8.19 5.01
C ALA A 55 -1.22 -8.11 3.80
N ALA A 56 -1.58 -7.30 2.79
CA ALA A 56 -0.74 -7.10 1.62
C ALA A 56 0.62 -6.50 1.97
N ALA A 57 0.63 -5.45 2.81
CA ALA A 57 1.89 -4.81 3.23
C ALA A 57 2.78 -5.76 4.03
N ALA A 58 2.21 -6.60 4.91
CA ALA A 58 2.96 -7.58 5.67
C ALA A 58 3.52 -8.72 4.80
N LEU A 59 2.74 -9.20 3.82
CA LEU A 59 3.16 -10.31 2.95
C LEU A 59 4.19 -9.86 1.90
N PHE A 60 4.01 -8.70 1.30
CA PHE A 60 4.79 -8.27 0.12
C PHE A 60 5.80 -7.16 0.41
N GLY A 61 5.74 -6.55 1.60
CA GLY A 61 6.59 -5.42 1.94
C GLY A 61 6.22 -4.15 1.19
N GLY A 62 6.94 -3.08 1.49
CA GLY A 62 6.79 -1.78 0.86
C GLY A 62 5.41 -1.15 1.05
N LEU A 63 5.04 -0.28 0.11
CA LEU A 63 3.74 0.38 0.05
C LEU A 63 2.85 -0.39 -0.92
N GLN A 64 1.67 -0.80 -0.49
CA GLN A 64 0.77 -1.65 -1.28
C GLN A 64 -0.55 -0.94 -1.59
N LEU A 65 -0.96 -0.97 -2.85
CA LEU A 65 -2.33 -0.73 -3.27
C LEU A 65 -3.09 -2.05 -3.21
N ALA A 66 -3.95 -2.21 -2.20
CA ALA A 66 -4.75 -3.41 -1.98
C ALA A 66 -6.24 -3.15 -2.25
N LEU A 67 -6.89 -4.06 -2.97
CA LEU A 67 -8.27 -3.93 -3.44
C LEU A 67 -9.03 -5.25 -3.33
N LYS A 68 -10.31 -5.16 -2.95
CA LYS A 68 -11.30 -6.22 -3.16
C LYS A 68 -12.13 -5.86 -4.39
N TYR A 69 -12.31 -6.78 -5.32
CA TYR A 69 -13.14 -6.54 -6.50
C TYR A 69 -13.81 -7.82 -6.97
N THR A 70 -14.97 -7.67 -7.60
CA THR A 70 -15.68 -8.78 -8.22
C THR A 70 -15.40 -8.75 -9.74
N PRO A 71 -14.55 -9.64 -10.28
CA PRO A 71 -14.22 -9.63 -11.69
C PRO A 71 -15.46 -9.86 -12.56
N ARG A 72 -15.64 -9.03 -13.58
CA ARG A 72 -16.72 -9.22 -14.58
C ARG A 72 -16.47 -10.42 -15.49
N ASP A 73 -15.20 -10.76 -15.69
CA ASP A 73 -14.72 -11.94 -16.42
C ASP A 73 -13.48 -12.48 -15.68
N PRO A 74 -13.69 -13.36 -14.66
CA PRO A 74 -12.61 -13.85 -13.81
C PRO A 74 -11.49 -14.52 -14.61
N MET A 75 -11.84 -15.28 -15.65
CA MET A 75 -10.86 -16.02 -16.45
C MET A 75 -9.95 -15.10 -17.25
N THR A 76 -10.49 -14.06 -17.87
CA THR A 76 -9.67 -13.08 -18.62
C THR A 76 -8.82 -12.22 -17.69
N VAL A 77 -9.34 -11.85 -16.51
CA VAL A 77 -8.59 -11.06 -15.52
C VAL A 77 -7.44 -11.88 -14.94
N LEU A 78 -7.67 -13.13 -14.53
CA LEU A 78 -6.61 -14.03 -14.06
C LEU A 78 -5.57 -14.27 -15.14
N ALA A 79 -5.98 -14.60 -16.38
CA ALA A 79 -5.04 -14.79 -17.49
C ALA A 79 -4.26 -13.51 -17.83
N THR A 80 -4.84 -12.32 -17.59
CA THR A 80 -4.13 -11.04 -17.78
C THR A 80 -3.13 -10.81 -16.66
N ILE A 81 -3.51 -11.06 -15.41
CA ILE A 81 -2.62 -10.95 -14.24
C ILE A 81 -1.44 -11.92 -14.36
N GLU A 82 -1.72 -13.16 -14.75
CA GLU A 82 -0.70 -14.18 -15.00
C GLU A 82 0.21 -13.80 -16.18
N LYS A 83 -0.34 -13.25 -17.27
CA LYS A 83 0.48 -12.82 -18.42
C LYS A 83 1.28 -11.55 -18.15
N THR A 84 0.78 -10.67 -17.30
CA THR A 84 1.51 -9.43 -17.03
C THR A 84 2.72 -9.66 -16.14
N HIS A 85 2.86 -10.81 -15.44
CA HIS A 85 4.03 -11.18 -14.62
C HIS A 85 4.74 -9.93 -14.11
N TYR A 86 3.97 -9.05 -13.45
CA TYR A 86 4.50 -7.80 -12.94
C TYR A 86 4.94 -8.13 -11.54
N PRO A 87 6.22 -8.43 -11.29
CA PRO A 87 6.71 -8.54 -9.95
C PRO A 87 6.39 -7.21 -9.26
N THR A 88 5.75 -7.26 -8.10
CA THR A 88 5.95 -6.18 -7.13
C THR A 88 7.43 -6.17 -6.73
N PRO A 89 8.09 -5.02 -6.50
CA PRO A 89 7.74 -3.62 -6.76
C PRO A 89 8.35 -3.14 -8.10
N PHE A 90 8.07 -1.90 -8.50
CA PHE A 90 8.79 -1.21 -9.57
C PHE A 90 10.31 -1.34 -9.33
N ASP A 91 10.95 -2.24 -10.08
CA ASP A 91 12.39 -2.47 -9.96
C ASP A 91 13.10 -1.24 -10.52
N ILE A 92 13.49 -0.34 -9.62
CA ILE A 92 14.22 0.89 -9.95
C ILE A 92 15.44 0.56 -10.81
N LYS A 93 16.10 -0.59 -10.57
CA LYS A 93 17.22 -1.05 -11.38
C LYS A 93 16.77 -1.35 -12.81
N ARG A 94 15.67 -2.06 -12.99
CA ARG A 94 15.09 -2.36 -14.31
C ARG A 94 14.56 -1.12 -15.03
N ALA A 95 14.00 -0.16 -14.30
CA ALA A 95 13.58 1.13 -14.85
C ALA A 95 14.79 1.98 -15.28
N LYS A 96 15.88 1.99 -14.49
CA LYS A 96 17.16 2.60 -14.84
C LYS A 96 17.80 1.91 -16.06
N GLU A 97 17.76 0.58 -16.13
CA GLU A 97 18.22 -0.21 -17.29
C GLU A 97 17.40 0.09 -18.55
N ALA A 98 16.07 0.19 -18.44
CA ALA A 98 15.19 0.55 -19.55
C ALA A 98 15.42 1.99 -20.02
N ALA A 99 15.60 2.95 -19.09
CA ALA A 99 15.92 4.34 -19.42
C ALA A 99 17.30 4.45 -20.10
N ALA A 100 18.31 3.72 -19.61
CA ALA A 100 19.63 3.64 -20.23
C ALA A 100 19.56 3.02 -21.64
N ALA A 101 18.72 2.00 -21.84
CA ALA A 101 18.51 1.40 -23.16
C ALA A 101 17.83 2.36 -24.15
N VAL A 102 16.87 3.18 -23.70
CA VAL A 102 16.22 4.22 -24.52
C VAL A 102 17.20 5.35 -24.86
N ALA A 103 18.01 5.79 -23.90
CA ALA A 103 19.07 6.78 -24.13
C ALA A 103 20.14 6.26 -25.10
N ALA A 104 20.56 5.00 -24.97
CA ALA A 104 21.51 4.35 -25.86
C ALA A 104 20.95 4.11 -27.27
N ALA A 105 19.62 3.98 -27.42
CA ALA A 105 18.97 3.81 -28.71
C ALA A 105 18.85 5.13 -29.52
N GLY A 106 19.31 6.27 -28.98
CA GLY A 106 19.30 7.57 -29.67
C GLY A 106 17.90 8.04 -30.09
N GLY A 107 16.86 7.52 -29.44
CA GLY A 107 15.48 7.76 -29.83
C GLY A 107 15.03 9.16 -29.46
N ALA A 108 15.04 10.07 -30.43
CA ALA A 108 14.26 11.30 -30.33
C ALA A 108 12.80 10.91 -30.02
N VAL A 109 12.31 11.29 -28.85
CA VAL A 109 10.88 11.24 -28.54
C VAL A 109 10.22 12.19 -29.53
N SER A 110 9.56 11.63 -30.54
CA SER A 110 8.70 12.43 -31.41
C SER A 110 7.64 13.07 -30.52
N PRO A 111 7.41 14.39 -30.59
CA PRO A 111 6.32 15.00 -29.84
C PRO A 111 5.02 14.30 -30.26
N LEU A 112 4.13 14.10 -29.28
CA LEU A 112 2.77 13.67 -29.54
C LEU A 112 2.21 14.54 -30.68
N PRO A 113 1.61 13.93 -31.73
CA PRO A 113 1.07 14.71 -32.82
C PRO A 113 0.06 15.71 -32.25
N GLY A 114 0.31 16.99 -32.53
CA GLY A 114 -0.53 18.10 -32.09
C GLY A 114 -1.98 17.95 -32.55
N ASP A 115 -2.87 18.59 -31.80
CA ASP A 115 -4.31 18.65 -32.03
C ASP A 115 -4.68 18.80 -33.51
N ASP A 116 -5.05 17.69 -34.15
CA ASP A 116 -5.90 17.75 -35.33
C ASP A 116 -6.87 16.56 -35.35
N LYS A 117 -8.12 16.89 -35.00
CA LYS A 117 -9.36 16.14 -35.23
C LYS A 117 -9.28 14.61 -35.09
N SER A 118 -9.53 14.12 -33.89
CA SER A 118 -10.00 12.74 -33.71
C SER A 118 -11.26 12.51 -34.55
N PRO A 119 -11.34 11.47 -35.40
CA PRO A 119 -12.58 11.14 -36.09
C PRO A 119 -13.63 10.73 -35.06
N ALA A 120 -14.84 11.26 -35.20
CA ALA A 120 -15.97 10.90 -34.36
C ALA A 120 -16.14 9.35 -34.34
N PRO A 121 -16.43 8.75 -33.18
CA PRO A 121 -16.61 7.30 -33.10
C PRO A 121 -17.73 6.85 -34.03
N SER A 122 -17.45 5.85 -34.87
CA SER A 122 -18.41 5.31 -35.82
C SER A 122 -19.63 4.72 -35.09
N PRO A 123 -20.85 4.91 -35.61
CA PRO A 123 -22.04 4.35 -34.98
C PRO A 123 -21.98 2.81 -35.01
N ARG A 124 -22.35 2.17 -33.90
CA ARG A 124 -22.41 0.71 -33.81
C ARG A 124 -23.48 0.18 -34.77
N PRO A 125 -23.25 -0.95 -35.46
CA PRO A 125 -24.27 -1.54 -36.31
C PRO A 125 -25.42 -2.05 -35.44
N GLY A 126 -26.62 -1.48 -35.60
CA GLY A 126 -27.87 -2.07 -35.07
C GLY A 126 -28.69 -1.24 -34.08
N GLU A 127 -28.49 0.06 -33.96
CA GLU A 127 -29.38 0.91 -33.15
C GLU A 127 -30.72 1.16 -33.88
N LYS A 128 -31.69 0.26 -33.67
CA LYS A 128 -33.11 0.53 -33.98
C LYS A 128 -33.74 1.22 -32.78
N THR A 129 -34.23 2.42 -33.02
CA THR A 129 -35.04 3.24 -32.12
C THR A 129 -36.35 2.54 -31.74
N GLY A 130 -36.77 2.73 -30.49
CA GLY A 130 -38.16 2.54 -30.05
C GLY A 130 -38.60 1.10 -29.76
N GLY A 131 -38.45 0.68 -28.50
CA GLY A 131 -39.15 -0.49 -27.97
C GLY A 131 -38.86 -0.68 -26.49
N LYS A 132 -39.87 -0.48 -25.63
CA LYS A 132 -39.82 -0.89 -24.22
C LYS A 132 -39.52 -2.38 -24.17
N ARG A 133 -38.26 -2.75 -23.93
CA ARG A 133 -37.88 -4.11 -23.54
C ARG A 133 -37.72 -4.11 -22.03
N GLU A 134 -38.79 -4.51 -21.33
CA GLU A 134 -38.69 -5.14 -20.01
C GLU A 134 -37.98 -6.49 -20.19
N GLY A 135 -36.66 -6.43 -20.45
CA GLY A 135 -35.81 -7.60 -20.42
C GLY A 135 -35.39 -7.82 -18.98
N LYS A 136 -35.89 -8.89 -18.36
CA LYS A 136 -35.26 -9.47 -17.16
C LYS A 136 -33.76 -9.58 -17.43
N VAL A 137 -32.96 -8.72 -16.83
CA VAL A 137 -31.51 -8.89 -16.77
C VAL A 137 -31.30 -10.21 -16.03
N LYS A 138 -30.91 -11.26 -16.76
CA LYS A 138 -30.41 -12.49 -16.14
C LYS A 138 -29.32 -12.04 -15.17
N LYS A 139 -29.55 -12.32 -13.87
CA LYS A 139 -28.53 -12.19 -12.83
C LYS A 139 -27.34 -13.00 -13.35
N ARG A 140 -26.29 -12.31 -13.79
CA ARG A 140 -25.05 -12.97 -14.19
C ARG A 140 -24.47 -13.52 -12.91
N ASP A 141 -24.02 -14.77 -12.94
CA ASP A 141 -23.32 -15.36 -11.81
C ASP A 141 -22.11 -14.47 -11.54
N ALA A 142 -22.21 -13.66 -10.49
CA ALA A 142 -21.10 -12.84 -10.04
C ALA A 142 -20.05 -13.85 -9.55
N GLY A 143 -18.87 -13.85 -10.17
CA GLY A 143 -17.75 -14.62 -9.61
C GLY A 143 -17.49 -14.20 -8.17
N ASP A 144 -16.85 -15.06 -7.39
CA ASP A 144 -16.48 -14.72 -6.02
C ASP A 144 -15.60 -13.45 -5.98
N ASP A 145 -15.67 -12.72 -4.88
CA ASP A 145 -14.81 -11.55 -4.68
C ASP A 145 -13.33 -11.99 -4.71
N ALA A 146 -12.53 -11.25 -5.47
CA ALA A 146 -11.10 -11.43 -5.59
C ALA A 146 -10.35 -10.33 -4.83
N TRP A 147 -9.19 -10.71 -4.28
CA TRP A 147 -8.24 -9.78 -3.67
C TRP A 147 -7.09 -9.50 -4.63
N MET A 148 -6.61 -8.26 -4.64
CA MET A 148 -5.44 -7.85 -5.42
C MET A 148 -4.57 -6.92 -4.59
N ALA A 149 -3.25 -7.12 -4.64
CA ALA A 149 -2.25 -6.23 -4.08
C ALA A 149 -1.23 -5.85 -5.15
N ARG A 150 -0.81 -4.59 -5.16
CA ARG A 150 0.24 -4.08 -6.07
C ARG A 150 1.15 -3.11 -5.34
N GLY A 151 2.45 -3.37 -5.42
CA GLY A 151 3.49 -2.51 -4.88
C GLY A 151 3.50 -1.15 -5.57
N VAL A 152 3.56 -0.11 -4.76
CA VAL A 152 3.77 1.28 -5.16
C VAL A 152 5.23 1.60 -4.81
N PRO A 153 5.99 2.22 -5.74
CA PRO A 153 7.39 2.53 -5.48
C PRO A 153 7.54 3.46 -4.28
N ILE A 154 8.58 3.22 -3.49
CA ILE A 154 8.98 4.08 -2.38
C ILE A 154 10.27 4.77 -2.81
N PRO A 155 10.31 6.12 -2.87
CA PRO A 155 11.54 6.83 -3.16
C PRO A 155 12.63 6.59 -2.12
N GLU A 156 13.89 6.55 -2.57
CA GLU A 156 15.04 6.47 -1.68
C GLU A 156 15.06 7.66 -0.71
N ASN A 157 15.60 7.46 0.49
CA ASN A 157 15.68 8.46 1.56
C ASN A 157 14.34 8.92 2.14
N LEU A 158 13.20 8.36 1.73
CA LEU A 158 11.92 8.57 2.41
C LEU A 158 11.92 7.83 3.76
N LYS A 159 11.65 8.54 4.86
CA LYS A 159 11.53 7.97 6.20
C LYS A 159 10.09 8.01 6.70
N CYS A 160 9.76 7.05 7.56
CA CYS A 160 8.55 7.05 8.37
C CYS A 160 8.91 7.55 9.78
N VAL A 161 8.30 8.65 10.20
CA VAL A 161 8.40 9.15 11.57
C VAL A 161 7.11 8.81 12.30
N LEU A 162 7.19 7.95 13.31
CA LEU A 162 6.05 7.49 14.07
C LEU A 162 6.03 8.09 15.47
N PHE A 163 4.85 8.47 15.95
CA PHE A 163 4.58 8.58 17.37
C PHE A 163 3.67 7.42 17.78
N VAL A 164 4.12 6.63 18.75
CA VAL A 164 3.38 5.50 19.31
C VAL A 164 3.07 5.80 20.78
N PRO A 165 1.82 6.11 21.13
CA PRO A 165 1.44 6.39 22.52
C PRO A 165 1.47 5.12 23.38
N ASP A 166 1.65 5.29 24.69
CA ASP A 166 1.56 4.17 25.66
C ASP A 166 0.11 3.68 25.80
N GLU A 167 -0.85 4.58 25.59
CA GLU A 167 -2.28 4.30 25.63
C GLU A 167 -2.70 3.49 24.40
N ARG A 168 -3.40 2.37 24.63
CA ARG A 168 -4.01 1.59 23.56
C ARG A 168 -5.43 2.08 23.30
N MET A 169 -5.83 2.07 22.03
CA MET A 169 -7.21 2.26 21.62
C MET A 169 -7.77 0.96 21.07
N GLU A 170 -9.00 0.62 21.47
CA GLU A 170 -9.70 -0.50 20.86
C GLU A 170 -10.11 -0.16 19.43
N THR A 171 -9.72 -1.02 18.48
CA THR A 171 -10.08 -0.85 17.06
C THR A 171 -11.59 -0.81 16.85
N ALA A 172 -12.37 -1.51 17.69
CA ALA A 172 -13.82 -1.47 17.67
C ALA A 172 -14.37 -0.06 17.94
N GLN A 173 -13.81 0.65 18.92
CA GLN A 173 -14.19 2.02 19.27
C GLN A 173 -13.81 3.01 18.14
N ALA A 174 -12.63 2.84 17.54
CA ALA A 174 -12.21 3.67 16.40
C ALA A 174 -13.07 3.44 15.15
N ARG A 175 -13.68 2.25 15.01
CA ARG A 175 -14.63 1.92 13.93
C ARG A 175 -16.05 2.41 14.24
N SER A 176 -16.46 2.47 15.51
CA SER A 176 -17.83 2.83 15.89
C SER A 176 -18.18 4.30 15.63
N VAL A 177 -17.18 5.18 15.50
CA VAL A 177 -17.39 6.60 15.17
C VAL A 177 -17.50 6.90 13.69
N LEU A 178 -17.26 5.90 12.83
CA LEU A 178 -17.36 6.08 11.38
C LEU A 178 -18.82 6.09 10.96
N PRO A 179 -19.23 7.02 10.08
CA PRO A 179 -20.58 7.05 9.58
C PRO A 179 -20.83 5.85 8.65
N LYS A 180 -22.07 5.35 8.63
CA LYS A 180 -22.48 4.27 7.71
C LYS A 180 -22.56 4.73 6.25
N THR A 181 -22.71 6.03 6.04
CA THR A 181 -22.85 6.67 4.72
C THR A 181 -22.08 7.97 4.71
N VAL A 182 -21.45 8.30 3.58
CA VAL A 182 -20.73 9.56 3.38
C VAL A 182 -21.34 10.34 2.22
N SER A 183 -21.07 11.63 2.15
CA SER A 183 -21.52 12.44 1.03
C SER A 183 -20.81 12.01 -0.26
N LEU A 184 -21.46 12.21 -1.41
CA LEU A 184 -20.81 11.97 -2.71
C LEU A 184 -19.56 12.84 -2.85
N ALA A 185 -19.59 14.07 -2.32
CA ALA A 185 -18.45 14.98 -2.35
C ALA A 185 -17.24 14.41 -1.59
N ASP A 186 -17.44 13.86 -0.39
CA ASP A 186 -16.35 13.26 0.39
C ASP A 186 -15.84 11.97 -0.24
N ALA A 187 -16.74 11.14 -0.79
CA ALA A 187 -16.35 9.93 -1.50
C ALA A 187 -15.49 10.23 -2.75
N VAL A 188 -15.90 11.22 -3.55
CA VAL A 188 -15.12 11.68 -4.72
C VAL A 188 -13.80 12.29 -4.29
N PHE A 189 -13.82 13.13 -3.25
CA PHE A 189 -12.62 13.77 -2.70
C PHE A 189 -11.57 12.73 -2.32
N ASN A 190 -11.93 11.77 -1.47
CA ASN A 190 -11.00 10.75 -1.02
C ASN A 190 -10.55 9.81 -2.13
N SER A 191 -11.43 9.44 -3.07
CA SER A 191 -11.04 8.64 -4.24
C SER A 191 -9.97 9.36 -5.07
N ALA A 192 -10.12 10.67 -5.26
CA ALA A 192 -9.13 11.50 -5.95
C ALA A 192 -7.81 11.61 -5.14
N ARG A 193 -7.88 11.75 -3.81
CA ARG A 193 -6.69 11.78 -2.95
C ARG A 193 -5.90 10.47 -2.95
N THR A 194 -6.58 9.32 -2.90
CA THR A 194 -5.95 8.00 -3.06
C THR A 194 -5.27 7.86 -4.43
N ALA A 195 -5.93 8.28 -5.51
CA ALA A 195 -5.33 8.26 -6.84
C ALA A 195 -4.11 9.18 -6.92
N LEU A 196 -4.18 10.36 -6.30
CA LEU A 196 -3.07 11.31 -6.23
C LEU A 196 -1.90 10.76 -5.41
N LEU A 197 -2.14 10.01 -4.34
CA LEU A 197 -1.10 9.37 -3.53
C LEU A 197 -0.31 8.36 -4.37
N VAL A 198 -1.00 7.47 -5.07
CA VAL A 198 -0.37 6.48 -5.96
C VAL A 198 0.39 7.19 -7.08
N TYR A 199 -0.20 8.23 -7.67
CA TYR A 199 0.47 9.03 -8.70
C TYR A 199 1.73 9.71 -8.18
N ALA A 200 1.67 10.37 -7.01
CA ALA A 200 2.80 11.10 -6.42
C ALA A 200 4.01 10.19 -6.19
N MET A 201 3.78 9.00 -5.64
CA MET A 201 4.84 8.01 -5.41
C MET A 201 5.47 7.53 -6.73
N ASN A 202 4.66 7.25 -7.75
CA ASN A 202 5.17 6.88 -9.08
C ASN A 202 5.91 8.02 -9.78
N ALA A 203 5.39 9.24 -9.69
CA ALA A 203 6.00 10.43 -10.27
C ALA A 203 7.34 10.75 -9.61
N ALA A 204 7.44 10.61 -8.28
CA ALA A 204 8.69 10.77 -7.55
C ALA A 204 9.73 9.73 -7.99
N ALA A 205 9.33 8.46 -8.11
CA ALA A 205 10.22 7.41 -8.61
C ALA A 205 10.70 7.69 -10.05
N ALA A 206 9.82 8.18 -10.93
CA ALA A 206 10.18 8.56 -12.29
C ALA A 206 11.12 9.79 -12.32
N ALA A 207 10.88 10.79 -11.47
CA ALA A 207 11.72 11.98 -11.35
C ALA A 207 13.17 11.62 -10.97
N ALA A 208 13.35 10.68 -10.05
CA ALA A 208 14.68 10.16 -9.70
C ALA A 208 15.42 9.60 -10.92
N VAL A 209 14.75 8.77 -11.72
CA VAL A 209 15.33 8.16 -12.93
C VAL A 209 15.71 9.21 -13.97
N VAL A 210 14.84 10.19 -14.22
CA VAL A 210 15.10 11.26 -15.20
C VAL A 210 16.26 12.15 -14.75
N ALA A 211 16.31 12.52 -13.47
CA ALA A 211 17.36 13.36 -12.93
C ALA A 211 18.74 12.69 -13.00
N GLU A 212 18.81 11.37 -12.80
CA GLU A 212 20.06 10.61 -12.95
C GLU A 212 20.48 10.40 -14.41
N ALA A 213 19.54 10.29 -15.34
CA ALA A 213 19.81 10.00 -16.76
C ALA A 213 20.28 11.23 -17.57
N GLY A 214 20.08 12.45 -17.08
CA GLY A 214 20.62 13.66 -17.71
C GLY A 214 22.15 13.66 -17.69
N GLU A 215 22.80 14.07 -18.78
CA GLU A 215 24.27 14.17 -18.87
C GLU A 215 24.83 15.07 -17.74
N GLY A 216 25.28 14.46 -16.64
CA GLY A 216 25.81 15.15 -15.46
C GLY A 216 24.90 15.20 -14.24
N GLY A 217 23.79 14.47 -14.21
CA GLY A 217 22.92 14.35 -13.04
C GLY A 217 23.64 13.77 -11.81
N THR A 218 23.62 14.52 -10.70
CA THR A 218 24.18 14.07 -9.41
C THR A 218 23.09 13.43 -8.55
N PRO A 219 23.44 12.52 -7.61
CA PRO A 219 22.48 11.98 -6.64
C PRO A 219 21.72 13.06 -5.85
N ALA A 220 22.35 14.22 -5.60
CA ALA A 220 21.71 15.35 -4.93
C ALA A 220 20.57 15.94 -5.77
N GLN A 221 20.78 16.15 -7.08
CA GLN A 221 19.74 16.66 -7.97
C GLN A 221 18.55 15.68 -8.10
N ALA A 222 18.82 14.37 -8.07
CA ALA A 222 17.76 13.37 -8.05
C ALA A 222 16.94 13.41 -6.76
N ALA A 223 17.60 13.56 -5.60
CA ALA A 223 16.93 13.70 -4.32
C ALA A 223 16.08 14.98 -4.25
N ASP A 224 16.60 16.12 -4.73
CA ASP A 224 15.88 17.39 -4.76
C ASP A 224 14.62 17.30 -5.65
N ALA A 225 14.72 16.65 -6.81
CA ALA A 225 13.59 16.46 -7.72
C ALA A 225 12.50 15.56 -7.11
N VAL A 226 12.90 14.47 -6.44
CA VAL A 226 12.00 13.58 -5.69
C VAL A 226 11.27 14.36 -4.61
N GLU A 227 12.02 15.08 -3.78
CA GLU A 227 11.48 15.84 -2.67
C GLU A 227 10.50 16.91 -3.13
N ASP A 228 10.83 17.66 -4.17
CA ASP A 228 9.96 18.70 -4.73
C ASP A 228 8.62 18.13 -5.24
N VAL A 229 8.65 16.96 -5.88
CA VAL A 229 7.42 16.24 -6.28
C VAL A 229 6.62 15.82 -5.07
N LEU A 230 7.25 15.16 -4.09
CA LEU A 230 6.56 14.68 -2.89
C LEU A 230 6.00 15.83 -2.06
N TYR A 231 6.77 16.91 -1.87
CA TYR A 231 6.36 18.07 -1.09
C TYR A 231 5.10 18.73 -1.67
N ARG A 232 5.02 18.85 -3.01
CA ARG A 232 3.87 19.45 -3.69
C ARG A 232 2.62 18.57 -3.67
N LEU A 233 2.78 17.25 -3.65
CA LEU A 233 1.66 16.34 -3.88
C LEU A 233 1.21 15.58 -2.64
N LEU A 234 2.13 15.20 -1.75
CA LEU A 234 1.85 14.23 -0.71
C LEU A 234 1.02 14.80 0.43
N GLN A 235 1.18 16.08 0.77
CA GLN A 235 0.34 16.76 1.77
C GLN A 235 -1.13 16.75 1.33
N ASP A 236 -1.34 17.06 0.06
CA ASP A 236 -2.63 17.08 -0.59
C ASP A 236 -3.23 15.67 -0.74
N ALA A 237 -2.39 14.70 -1.12
CA ALA A 237 -2.77 13.31 -1.30
C ALA A 237 -3.16 12.59 0.01
N MET A 238 -2.63 13.05 1.14
CA MET A 238 -2.88 12.45 2.45
C MET A 238 -3.99 13.16 3.24
N ASP A 239 -4.67 14.14 2.65
CA ASP A 239 -5.89 14.71 3.24
C ASP A 239 -7.03 13.68 3.20
N ASP A 240 -7.76 13.55 4.31
CA ASP A 240 -8.79 12.54 4.50
C ASP A 240 -10.06 13.08 5.16
N ARG A 241 -11.20 12.79 4.51
CA ARG A 241 -12.53 13.15 5.00
C ARG A 241 -13.38 11.94 5.38
N LEU A 242 -12.87 10.72 5.23
CA LEU A 242 -13.64 9.50 5.47
C LEU A 242 -13.42 8.90 6.85
N HIS A 243 -12.24 9.04 7.47
CA HIS A 243 -11.96 8.40 8.75
C HIS A 243 -11.22 9.25 9.78
N GLN A 244 -10.14 9.94 9.41
CA GLN A 244 -9.34 10.79 10.30
C GLN A 244 -10.19 11.89 10.93
N THR A 245 -11.02 12.56 10.13
CA THR A 245 -11.94 13.61 10.62
C THR A 245 -12.89 13.10 11.72
N TYR A 246 -13.28 11.83 11.68
CA TYR A 246 -14.14 11.23 12.70
C TYR A 246 -13.36 10.70 13.90
N ARG A 247 -12.23 10.03 13.65
CA ARG A 247 -11.38 9.43 14.70
C ARG A 247 -10.63 10.45 15.54
N THR A 248 -10.24 11.59 14.97
CA THR A 248 -9.63 12.70 15.72
C THR A 248 -10.59 13.34 16.72
N LYS A 249 -11.92 13.17 16.56
CA LYS A 249 -12.90 13.60 17.57
C LYS A 249 -12.83 12.75 18.85
N LEU A 250 -12.44 11.48 18.74
CA LEU A 250 -12.19 10.62 19.90
C LEU A 250 -10.91 11.02 20.64
N ASN A 251 -9.92 11.54 19.89
CA ASN A 251 -8.60 11.90 20.40
C ASN A 251 -8.21 13.30 19.92
N PRO A 252 -8.71 14.37 20.55
CA PRO A 252 -8.48 15.74 20.09
C PRO A 252 -7.00 16.16 20.03
N HIS A 253 -6.13 15.46 20.78
CA HIS A 253 -4.69 15.69 20.77
C HIS A 253 -3.98 15.24 19.48
N LEU A 254 -4.59 14.35 18.69
CA LEU A 254 -3.97 13.87 17.44
C LEU A 254 -3.83 15.00 16.43
N LYS A 255 -4.84 15.87 16.33
CA LYS A 255 -4.84 16.99 15.39
C LYS A 255 -3.66 17.96 15.59
N PRO A 256 -3.45 18.57 16.78
CA PRO A 256 -2.32 19.48 16.97
C PRO A 256 -0.96 18.81 16.79
N MET A 257 -0.83 17.51 17.11
CA MET A 257 0.38 16.74 16.87
C MET A 257 0.65 16.54 15.38
N MET A 258 -0.37 16.18 14.59
CA MET A 258 -0.25 16.06 13.14
C MET A 258 0.11 17.40 12.48
N GLU A 259 -0.52 18.50 12.91
CA GLU A 259 -0.21 19.85 12.44
C GLU A 259 1.22 20.29 12.81
N ALA A 260 1.73 19.88 13.99
CA ALA A 260 3.10 20.15 14.40
C ALA A 260 4.11 19.43 13.49
N ALA A 261 3.85 18.16 13.15
CA ALA A 261 4.67 17.40 12.21
C ALA A 261 4.67 18.05 10.81
N GLN A 262 3.50 18.49 10.31
CA GLN A 262 3.41 19.20 9.03
C GLN A 262 4.22 20.50 9.03
N ARG A 263 4.11 21.33 10.08
CA ARG A 263 4.90 22.57 10.20
C ARG A 263 6.41 22.33 10.28
N ALA A 264 6.82 21.15 10.74
CA ALA A 264 8.22 20.74 10.83
C ALA A 264 8.77 20.11 9.53
N GLY A 265 8.03 20.18 8.42
CA GLY A 265 8.51 19.68 7.13
C GLY A 265 8.07 18.25 6.79
N ALA A 266 7.09 17.68 7.48
CA ALA A 266 6.51 16.41 7.03
C ALA A 266 5.86 16.58 5.65
N LEU A 267 6.19 15.66 4.74
CA LEU A 267 5.63 15.56 3.38
C LEU A 267 4.16 15.13 3.42
N GLY A 268 3.75 14.43 4.46
CA GLY A 268 2.36 14.05 4.70
C GLY A 268 2.23 13.35 6.04
N VAL A 269 1.07 13.48 6.68
CA VAL A 269 0.85 12.98 8.04
C VAL A 269 -0.54 12.37 8.15
N CYS A 270 -0.62 11.18 8.73
CA CYS A 270 -1.87 10.46 8.92
C CYS A 270 -1.90 9.70 10.26
N LEU A 271 -3.08 9.17 10.59
CA LEU A 271 -3.21 8.14 11.60
C LEU A 271 -2.62 6.83 11.06
N SER A 272 -1.80 6.14 11.87
CA SER A 272 -1.38 4.78 11.56
C SER A 272 -2.55 3.82 11.82
N GLY A 273 -3.15 3.31 10.74
CA GLY A 273 -4.34 2.46 10.80
C GLY A 273 -5.52 3.12 11.51
N ALA A 274 -5.96 2.53 12.63
CA ALA A 274 -7.04 3.06 13.45
C ALA A 274 -6.63 4.19 14.41
N GLY A 275 -5.33 4.41 14.61
CA GLY A 275 -4.79 5.22 15.70
C GLY A 275 -4.70 4.44 17.03
N PRO A 276 -4.16 5.06 18.09
CA PRO A 276 -3.85 6.49 18.20
C PRO A 276 -2.42 6.86 17.74
N SER A 277 -1.66 5.91 17.19
CA SER A 277 -0.35 6.20 16.60
C SER A 277 -0.47 7.14 15.40
N ILE A 278 0.51 8.03 15.26
CA ILE A 278 0.66 8.95 14.12
C ILE A 278 1.80 8.46 13.25
N LEU A 279 1.63 8.54 11.93
CA LEU A 279 2.66 8.30 10.93
C LEU A 279 2.86 9.59 10.14
N ALA A 280 4.11 10.04 10.00
CA ALA A 280 4.51 11.12 9.13
C ALA A 280 5.56 10.62 8.12
N PHE A 281 5.41 11.00 6.86
CA PHE A 281 6.47 10.83 5.86
C PHE A 281 7.36 12.08 5.83
N ALA A 282 8.67 11.88 5.78
CA ALA A 282 9.64 12.96 5.66
C ALA A 282 10.88 12.48 4.90
N MET A 283 11.56 13.37 4.20
CA MET A 283 12.91 13.06 3.69
C MET A 283 13.88 12.84 4.86
N GLN A 284 14.87 11.99 4.67
CA GLN A 284 15.83 11.59 5.71
C GLN A 284 16.47 12.77 6.44
N HIS A 285 16.78 13.85 5.74
CA HIS A 285 17.42 15.03 6.32
C HIS A 285 16.45 15.88 7.18
N HIS A 286 15.13 15.79 6.95
CA HIS A 286 14.09 16.46 7.76
C HIS A 286 13.47 15.55 8.84
N ALA A 287 13.66 14.23 8.77
CA ALA A 287 13.02 13.28 9.68
C ALA A 287 13.28 13.56 11.17
N GLY A 288 14.47 14.08 11.50
CA GLY A 288 14.82 14.47 12.88
C GLY A 288 13.99 15.65 13.40
N GLU A 289 13.75 16.67 12.58
CA GLU A 289 12.96 17.85 12.92
C GLU A 289 11.49 17.47 13.17
N VAL A 290 10.94 16.62 12.29
CA VAL A 290 9.59 16.07 12.42
C VAL A 290 9.46 15.24 13.71
N ALA A 291 10.47 14.43 14.05
CA ALA A 291 10.47 13.64 15.29
C ALA A 291 10.48 14.52 16.55
N VAL A 292 11.30 15.58 16.56
CA VAL A 292 11.34 16.56 17.66
C VAL A 292 10.00 17.27 17.80
N ALA A 293 9.38 17.68 16.69
CA ALA A 293 8.07 18.32 16.68
C ALA A 293 6.97 17.41 17.23
N LEU A 294 6.92 16.14 16.81
CA LEU A 294 5.98 15.15 17.36
C LEU A 294 6.18 14.95 18.86
N LYS A 295 7.43 14.80 19.30
CA LYS A 295 7.76 14.63 20.73
C LYS A 295 7.33 15.84 21.57
N THR A 296 7.55 17.03 21.03
CA THR A 296 7.21 18.29 21.70
C THR A 296 5.69 18.46 21.80
N ALA A 297 4.98 18.27 20.68
CA ALA A 297 3.53 18.34 20.65
C ALA A 297 2.87 17.27 21.53
N ALA A 298 3.46 16.06 21.61
CA ALA A 298 3.01 15.03 22.54
C ALA A 298 3.11 15.50 24.00
N ALA A 299 4.24 16.08 24.39
CA ALA A 299 4.45 16.62 25.74
C ALA A 299 3.47 17.76 26.07
N GLU A 300 3.24 18.68 25.13
CA GLU A 300 2.25 19.76 25.27
C GLU A 300 0.83 19.22 25.43
N CYS A 301 0.50 18.14 24.70
CA CYS A 301 -0.77 17.43 24.82
C CYS A 301 -0.84 16.48 26.03
N LYS A 302 0.21 16.42 26.86
CA LYS A 302 0.36 15.50 28.00
C LYS A 302 0.18 14.02 27.62
N LYS A 303 0.73 13.64 26.47
CA LYS A 303 0.74 12.26 25.97
C LYS A 303 2.12 11.64 26.12
N SER A 304 2.17 10.47 26.75
CA SER A 304 3.38 9.66 26.85
C SER A 304 3.42 8.64 25.71
N GLY A 305 4.64 8.26 25.31
CA GLY A 305 4.87 7.36 24.19
C GLY A 305 6.29 7.47 23.66
N ILE A 306 6.54 6.74 22.58
CA ILE A 306 7.82 6.71 21.88
C ILE A 306 7.71 7.38 20.52
N VAL A 307 8.80 8.03 20.08
CA VAL A 307 8.95 8.52 18.72
C VAL A 307 10.03 7.70 18.04
N LEU A 308 9.72 7.19 16.85
CA LEU A 308 10.60 6.34 16.06
C LEU A 308 10.80 6.96 14.68
N ILE A 309 12.03 6.92 14.17
CA ILE A 309 12.33 7.17 12.76
C ILE A 309 12.74 5.82 12.19
N VAL A 310 11.98 5.33 11.21
CA VAL A 310 12.19 4.02 10.60
C VAL A 310 12.21 4.13 9.09
N ASP A 311 12.92 3.20 8.47
CA ASP A 311 12.82 2.95 7.04
C ASP A 311 11.54 2.18 6.74
N PRO A 312 10.84 2.50 5.63
CA PRO A 312 9.81 1.62 5.10
C PRO A 312 10.42 0.24 4.83
N ALA A 313 9.89 -0.81 5.45
CA ALA A 313 10.32 -2.17 5.17
C ALA A 313 9.98 -2.48 3.71
N THR A 314 10.99 -2.73 2.87
CA THR A 314 10.78 -3.08 1.44
C THR A 314 10.47 -4.56 1.26
N ASP A 315 10.91 -5.38 2.20
CA ASP A 315 10.70 -6.82 2.18
C ASP A 315 9.44 -7.19 2.95
N GLY A 316 8.72 -8.17 2.44
CA GLY A 316 7.57 -8.76 3.10
C GLY A 316 7.95 -9.88 4.05
N ALA A 317 6.94 -10.63 4.48
CA ALA A 317 7.11 -11.84 5.28
C ALA A 317 8.02 -12.83 4.55
N HIS A 318 9.11 -13.22 5.21
CA HIS A 318 10.05 -14.20 4.68
C HIS A 318 10.43 -15.19 5.78
N THR A 319 10.75 -16.41 5.38
CA THR A 319 11.25 -17.44 6.29
C THR A 319 12.72 -17.19 6.58
N VAL A 320 13.06 -17.08 7.86
CA VAL A 320 14.46 -17.04 8.30
C VAL A 320 14.83 -18.43 8.85
N PRO A 321 15.95 -19.03 8.40
CA PRO A 321 16.42 -20.29 8.98
C PRO A 321 16.74 -20.07 10.45
N PHE A 322 15.98 -20.70 11.35
CA PHE A 322 16.28 -20.70 12.77
C PHE A 322 17.09 -21.95 13.11
N ALA A 323 18.41 -21.83 13.13
CA ALA A 323 19.27 -22.85 13.71
C ALA A 323 19.18 -22.72 15.24
N ARG A 324 18.31 -23.52 15.87
CA ARG A 324 18.43 -23.77 17.31
C ARG A 324 19.69 -24.63 17.46
N GLU A 325 20.80 -24.05 17.94
CA GLU A 325 21.85 -24.88 18.53
C GLU A 325 21.15 -25.73 19.60
N ARG A 326 21.16 -27.05 19.41
CA ARG A 326 20.82 -27.95 20.50
C ARG A 326 21.92 -27.76 21.52
N ASP A 327 21.68 -26.92 22.52
CA ASP A 327 22.37 -27.08 23.78
C ASP A 327 22.10 -28.52 24.22
N ASP A 328 23.17 -29.27 24.51
CA ASP A 328 23.10 -30.67 24.98
C ASP A 328 22.34 -30.83 26.31
N ASP A 329 21.84 -29.73 26.88
CA ASP A 329 21.02 -29.68 28.09
C ASP A 329 19.53 -29.67 27.72
N GLY A 330 19.00 -30.85 27.40
CA GLY A 330 17.64 -31.04 26.91
C GLY A 330 16.54 -30.35 27.73
N TRP A 331 15.86 -29.40 27.09
CA TRP A 331 14.46 -29.01 27.31
C TRP A 331 13.80 -28.56 25.99
#